data_AF-A0A9D2NC16-F1
#
_entry.id   AF-A0A9D2NC16-F1
#
_cell.length_a   1.000
_cell.length_b   1.000
_cell.length_c   1.000
_cell.angle_alpha   90.00
_cell.angle_beta   90.00
_cell.angle_gamma   90.00
#
_symmetry.space_group_name_H-M   'P 1'
#
loop_
_entity.id
_entity.type
_entity.pdbx_description
1 polymer ?
#
loop_
_entity_poly.entity_id
_entity_poly.type
_entity_poly.pdbx_seq_one_letter_code
_entity_poly.pdbx_strand_id
1 'polypeptide(L)'
;MRKTIFVKYSNERSEEFSIRTVICMENAEKKVIKTPCSEKAEKHVKNIYRWFQSLEQIYAENGLKINRCRLLNDGVEMEYLEGQTLEELLDHCIERKEYDKLEEILDRYLSIIRNSAGEEFHPTEEFCNVFGAAPEFENMKSAPVTDIDMVLNNIIVCDGWNLIDYEWTFDFPIPVEYVLYRILHYYFETTGARNEVLLERKIYERFGISKEKRAVYAGMENNFQQYIIQGYEPLRMLYHRITPGVISVGEALEAYRCQTWGKLQVFWSCDGVIREKDSRFFSPADGKNVVCSMEFEAAGSIRLDPGERPCMVKIRRFCVNGKQIAPEMCTINGKNLGNGLLIFE
;
A
#
# COMPACT_ATOMS: atom_id res chain seq x y z
N MET A 1 -21.50 36.46 9.52
CA MET A 1 -20.56 35.87 10.50
C MET A 1 -20.10 34.53 9.95
N ARG A 2 -18.79 34.35 9.76
CA ARG A 2 -18.21 33.10 9.24
C ARG A 2 -18.26 32.03 10.34
N LYS A 3 -18.92 30.90 10.08
CA LYS A 3 -19.04 29.78 11.03
C LYS A 3 -18.19 28.61 10.56
N THR A 4 -17.21 28.19 11.37
CA THR A 4 -16.41 27.00 11.09
C THR A 4 -17.26 25.73 11.22
N ILE A 5 -17.16 24.85 10.23
CA ILE A 5 -17.84 23.54 10.18
C ILE A 5 -16.82 22.42 10.46
N PHE A 6 -15.65 22.52 9.85
CA PHE A 6 -14.62 21.49 9.91
C PHE A 6 -13.24 22.12 9.82
N VAL A 7 -12.26 21.50 10.49
CA VAL A 7 -10.85 21.91 10.45
C VAL A 7 -9.99 20.66 10.34
N LYS A 8 -9.02 20.68 9.41
CA LYS A 8 -7.98 19.66 9.27
C LYS A 8 -6.61 20.33 9.24
N TYR A 9 -5.66 19.73 9.94
CA TYR A 9 -4.25 20.12 9.89
C TYR A 9 -3.48 19.05 9.12
N SER A 10 -2.77 19.47 8.08
CA SER A 10 -1.78 18.65 7.36
C SER A 10 -0.40 19.03 7.89
N ASN A 11 -0.10 18.58 9.11
CA ASN A 11 1.11 18.92 9.87
C ASN A 11 2.02 17.70 10.16
N GLU A 12 1.72 16.52 9.60
CA GLU A 12 2.63 15.36 9.63
C GLU A 12 3.68 15.41 8.50
N ARG A 13 4.15 16.63 8.20
CA ARG A 13 5.08 16.99 7.11
C ARG A 13 5.93 18.18 7.56
N SER A 14 6.94 18.54 6.78
CA SER A 14 7.83 19.66 7.13
C SER A 14 7.05 20.97 7.32
N GLU A 15 7.64 21.90 8.07
CA GLU A 15 7.02 23.21 8.34
C GLU A 15 6.73 24.00 7.06
N GLU A 16 7.54 23.82 6.00
CA GLU A 16 7.41 24.45 4.69
C GLU A 16 6.16 24.01 3.94
N PHE A 17 5.65 22.82 4.25
CA PHE A 17 4.46 22.28 3.60
C PHE A 17 3.24 22.29 4.50
N SER A 18 3.36 22.64 5.79
CA SER A 18 2.25 22.49 6.74
C SER A 18 1.09 23.46 6.50
N ILE A 19 -0.12 22.91 6.30
CA ILE A 19 -1.34 23.68 5.96
C ILE A 19 -2.48 23.35 6.93
N ARG A 20 -3.28 24.37 7.27
CA ARG A 20 -4.58 24.26 7.91
C ARG A 20 -5.68 24.46 6.87
N THR A 21 -6.56 23.48 6.72
CA THR A 21 -7.74 23.55 5.87
C THR A 21 -8.99 23.72 6.74
N VAL A 22 -9.80 24.72 6.43
CA VAL A 22 -11.04 25.05 7.16
C VAL A 22 -12.21 25.04 6.19
N ILE A 23 -13.24 24.26 6.49
CA ILE A 23 -14.55 24.41 5.82
C ILE A 23 -15.39 25.32 6.70
N CYS A 24 -15.92 26.39 6.12
CA CYS A 24 -16.74 27.36 6.82
C CYS A 24 -18.02 27.68 6.04
N MET A 25 -19.04 28.14 6.78
CA MET A 25 -20.28 28.68 6.25
C MET A 25 -20.22 30.21 6.29
N GLU A 26 -20.43 30.85 5.15
CA GLU A 26 -20.49 32.30 5.00
C GLU A 26 -21.60 32.67 4.02
N ASN A 27 -22.54 33.53 4.45
CA ASN A 27 -23.70 33.93 3.65
C ASN A 27 -24.52 32.76 3.07
N ALA A 28 -24.69 31.69 3.86
CA ALA A 28 -25.33 30.43 3.47
C ALA A 28 -24.60 29.61 2.38
N GLU A 29 -23.36 29.98 2.04
CA GLU A 29 -22.48 29.21 1.16
C GLU A 29 -21.35 28.57 1.95
N LYS A 30 -21.00 27.32 1.61
CA LYS A 30 -19.78 26.68 2.12
C LYS A 30 -18.57 27.17 1.33
N LYS A 31 -17.47 27.41 2.03
CA LYS A 31 -16.16 27.74 1.44
C LYS A 31 -15.07 26.91 2.10
N VAL A 32 -14.00 26.61 1.35
CA VAL A 32 -12.79 25.97 1.86
C VAL A 32 -11.68 27.00 1.94
N ILE A 33 -11.00 27.09 3.07
CA ILE A 33 -9.89 28.03 3.25
C ILE A 33 -8.65 27.24 3.62
N LYS A 34 -7.59 27.39 2.83
CA LYS A 34 -6.26 26.86 3.12
C LYS A 34 -5.38 28.00 3.62
N THR A 35 -4.86 27.89 4.85
CA THR A 35 -3.93 28.85 5.46
C THR A 35 -2.65 28.14 5.90
N PRO A 36 -1.47 28.78 5.86
CA PRO A 36 -0.24 28.15 6.30
C PRO A 36 -0.24 27.95 7.82
N CYS A 37 0.41 26.89 8.29
CA CYS A 37 0.61 26.65 9.73
C CYS A 37 1.84 27.34 10.30
N SER A 38 2.73 27.83 9.44
CA SER A 38 3.99 28.50 9.78
C SER A 38 4.31 29.57 8.72
N GLU A 39 5.18 30.53 9.04
CA GLU A 39 5.67 31.51 8.05
C GLU A 39 6.37 30.83 6.86
N LYS A 40 7.04 29.69 7.10
CA LYS A 40 7.73 28.92 6.06
C LYS A 40 6.76 28.33 5.02
N ALA A 41 5.52 28.03 5.42
CA ALA A 41 4.48 27.49 4.53
C ALA A 41 3.75 28.55 3.69
N GLU A 42 4.02 29.85 3.89
CA GLU A 42 3.31 30.89 3.16
C GLU A 42 3.46 30.78 1.65
N LYS A 43 4.69 30.54 1.18
CA LYS A 43 4.97 30.40 -0.26
C LYS A 43 4.19 29.23 -0.85
N HIS A 44 4.17 28.11 -0.13
CA HIS A 44 3.47 26.89 -0.54
C HIS A 44 1.96 27.12 -0.70
N VAL A 45 1.32 27.77 0.28
CA VAL A 45 -0.11 28.09 0.21
C VAL A 45 -0.41 29.12 -0.87
N LYS A 46 0.39 30.18 -0.99
CA LYS A 46 0.19 31.22 -2.02
C LYS A 46 0.35 30.66 -3.44
N ASN A 47 1.23 29.66 -3.62
CA ASN A 47 1.41 28.98 -4.90
C ASN A 47 0.16 28.25 -5.39
N ILE A 48 -0.76 27.83 -4.51
CA ILE A 48 -2.03 27.20 -4.92
C ILE A 48 -2.77 28.08 -5.93
N TYR A 49 -2.82 29.40 -5.71
CA TYR A 49 -3.48 30.29 -6.67
C TYR A 49 -2.75 30.35 -8.03
N ARG A 50 -1.42 30.32 -8.02
CA ARG A 50 -0.61 30.24 -9.25
C ARG A 50 -0.89 28.94 -10.01
N TRP A 51 -0.94 27.82 -9.29
CA TRP A 51 -1.22 26.49 -9.85
C TRP A 51 -2.61 26.38 -10.44
N PHE A 52 -3.62 26.97 -9.78
CA PHE A 52 -4.96 27.10 -10.35
C PHE A 52 -4.91 27.73 -11.74
N GLN A 53 -4.24 28.88 -11.89
CA GLN A 53 -4.16 29.60 -13.16
C GLN A 53 -3.45 28.78 -14.26
N SER A 54 -2.33 28.12 -13.91
CA SER A 54 -1.57 27.32 -14.87
C SER A 54 -2.31 26.04 -15.29
N LEU A 55 -2.88 25.31 -14.34
CA LEU A 55 -3.61 24.07 -14.62
C LEU A 55 -4.93 24.34 -15.37
N GLU A 56 -5.62 25.44 -15.06
CA GLU A 56 -6.85 25.82 -15.77
C GLU A 56 -6.57 26.01 -17.27
N GLN A 57 -5.42 26.58 -17.64
CA GLN A 57 -5.00 26.72 -19.04
C GLN A 57 -4.68 25.37 -19.70
N ILE A 58 -3.99 24.47 -18.99
CA ILE A 58 -3.60 23.16 -19.52
C ILE A 58 -4.83 22.27 -19.78
N TYR A 59 -5.82 22.33 -18.90
CA TYR A 59 -6.97 21.41 -18.95
C TYR A 59 -8.26 22.02 -19.53
N ALA A 60 -8.24 23.29 -19.97
CA ALA A 60 -9.39 24.03 -20.49
C ALA A 60 -10.20 23.26 -21.55
N GLU A 61 -9.52 22.54 -22.45
CA GLU A 61 -10.13 21.82 -23.58
C GLU A 61 -10.19 20.29 -23.36
N ASN A 62 -9.57 19.79 -22.29
CA ASN A 62 -9.40 18.36 -22.04
C ASN A 62 -10.40 17.77 -21.04
N GLY A 63 -11.43 18.51 -20.64
CA GLY A 63 -12.56 17.98 -19.87
C GLY A 63 -12.30 17.74 -18.37
N LEU A 64 -11.14 18.17 -17.84
CA LEU A 64 -10.86 18.25 -16.41
C LEU A 64 -10.94 19.71 -15.97
N LYS A 65 -11.80 20.01 -15.00
CA LYS A 65 -11.91 21.33 -14.40
C LYS A 65 -11.00 21.43 -13.19
N ILE A 66 -10.46 22.62 -12.94
CA ILE A 66 -9.69 22.91 -11.73
C ILE A 66 -10.59 23.70 -10.78
N ASN A 67 -10.73 23.23 -9.54
CA ASN A 67 -11.57 23.87 -8.53
C ASN A 67 -11.16 25.33 -8.35
N ARG A 68 -12.11 26.26 -8.42
CA ARG A 68 -11.77 27.69 -8.42
C ARG A 68 -11.28 28.14 -7.06
N CYS A 69 -10.28 29.01 -7.09
CA CYS A 69 -9.76 29.63 -5.90
C CYS A 69 -9.44 31.12 -6.10
N ARG A 70 -9.35 31.84 -4.99
CA ARG A 70 -8.91 33.23 -4.93
C ARG A 70 -7.93 33.42 -3.78
N LEU A 71 -6.99 34.32 -3.99
CA LEU A 71 -6.01 34.68 -2.97
C LEU A 71 -6.67 35.50 -1.85
N LEU A 72 -6.32 35.18 -0.60
CA LEU A 72 -6.61 35.97 0.60
C LEU A 72 -5.31 36.57 1.15
N ASN A 73 -5.42 37.45 2.14
CA ASN A 73 -4.23 38.02 2.80
C ASN A 73 -3.37 36.94 3.48
N ASP A 74 -4.00 35.94 4.09
CA ASP A 74 -3.39 34.90 4.92
C ASP A 74 -3.57 33.48 4.35
N GLY A 75 -3.95 33.33 3.09
CA GLY A 75 -4.17 32.02 2.50
C GLY A 75 -4.88 32.03 1.15
N VAL A 76 -5.58 30.95 0.85
CA VAL A 76 -6.37 30.77 -0.37
C VAL A 76 -7.77 30.31 -0.01
N GLU A 77 -8.78 30.95 -0.61
CA GLU A 77 -10.16 30.51 -0.52
C GLU A 77 -10.53 29.74 -1.78
N MET A 78 -11.13 28.57 -1.63
CA MET A 78 -11.59 27.70 -2.70
C MET A 78 -13.10 27.51 -2.57
N GLU A 79 -13.76 27.26 -3.70
CA GLU A 79 -15.16 26.86 -3.68
C GLU A 79 -15.32 25.48 -3.03
N TYR A 80 -16.46 25.28 -2.38
CA TYR A 80 -16.85 23.98 -1.84
C TYR A 80 -17.76 23.30 -2.85
N LEU A 81 -17.32 22.15 -3.37
CA LEU A 81 -18.09 21.36 -4.32
C LEU A 81 -18.85 20.23 -3.59
N GLU A 82 -20.10 20.04 -3.99
CA GLU A 82 -20.94 18.93 -3.53
C GLU A 82 -21.04 17.88 -4.63
N GLY A 83 -20.56 16.66 -4.37
CA GLY A 83 -20.56 15.54 -5.30
C GLY A 83 -19.88 14.32 -4.70
N GLN A 84 -19.95 13.20 -5.40
CA GLN A 84 -19.17 12.00 -5.06
C GLN A 84 -17.75 12.13 -5.63
N THR A 85 -16.76 11.48 -5.02
CA THR A 85 -15.42 11.42 -5.60
C THR A 85 -15.37 10.45 -6.78
N LEU A 86 -14.38 10.60 -7.67
CA LEU A 86 -14.17 9.65 -8.75
C LEU A 86 -13.77 8.27 -8.19
N GLU A 87 -13.09 8.23 -7.04
CA GLU A 87 -12.82 7.00 -6.30
C GLU A 87 -14.11 6.29 -5.89
N GLU A 88 -15.05 6.99 -5.24
CA GLU A 88 -16.34 6.43 -4.84
C GLU A 88 -17.13 5.91 -6.05
N LEU A 89 -17.08 6.63 -7.18
CA LEU A 89 -17.74 6.19 -8.42
C LEU A 89 -17.16 4.86 -8.93
N LEU A 90 -15.85 4.68 -8.86
CA LEU A 90 -15.19 3.44 -9.30
C LEU A 90 -15.40 2.29 -8.29
N ASP A 91 -15.44 2.57 -6.99
CA ASP A 91 -15.79 1.58 -5.97
C ASP A 91 -17.18 1.00 -6.22
N HIS A 92 -18.17 1.86 -6.50
CA HIS A 92 -19.51 1.40 -6.87
C HIS A 92 -19.50 0.50 -8.12
N CYS A 93 -18.58 0.72 -9.06
CA CYS A 93 -18.42 -0.16 -10.23
C CYS A 93 -17.88 -1.53 -9.81
N ILE A 94 -16.89 -1.59 -8.90
CA ILE A 94 -16.37 -2.85 -8.35
C ILE A 94 -17.47 -3.61 -7.60
N GLU A 95 -18.19 -2.93 -6.70
CA GLU A 95 -19.27 -3.53 -5.90
C GLU A 95 -20.37 -4.15 -6.77
N ARG A 96 -20.72 -3.48 -7.87
CA ARG A 96 -21.71 -3.93 -8.85
C ARG A 96 -21.14 -4.88 -9.90
N LYS A 97 -19.84 -5.16 -9.87
CA LYS A 97 -19.11 -5.96 -10.88
C LYS A 97 -19.20 -5.37 -12.30
N GLU A 98 -19.36 -4.05 -12.40
CA GLU A 98 -19.38 -3.27 -13.64
C GLU A 98 -17.93 -2.95 -14.09
N TYR A 99 -17.10 -3.98 -14.28
CA TYR A 99 -15.66 -3.79 -14.54
C TYR A 99 -15.36 -3.08 -15.88
N ASP A 100 -16.15 -3.34 -16.92
CA ASP A 100 -15.94 -2.70 -18.23
C ASP A 100 -16.17 -1.19 -18.15
N LYS A 101 -17.12 -0.75 -17.33
CA LYS A 101 -17.39 0.66 -17.05
C LYS A 101 -16.30 1.29 -16.19
N LEU A 102 -15.77 0.56 -15.20
CA LEU A 102 -14.60 0.99 -14.44
C LEU A 102 -13.41 1.26 -15.37
N GLU A 103 -13.16 0.35 -16.31
CA GLU A 103 -12.09 0.50 -17.30
C GLU A 103 -12.35 1.69 -18.24
N GLU A 104 -13.59 1.90 -18.71
CA GLU A 104 -13.96 3.06 -19.53
C GLU A 104 -13.71 4.40 -18.81
N ILE A 105 -14.09 4.48 -17.52
CA ILE A 105 -13.87 5.67 -16.70
C ILE A 105 -12.37 5.92 -16.49
N LEU A 106 -11.61 4.88 -16.17
CA LEU A 106 -10.16 4.97 -15.98
C LEU A 106 -9.44 5.36 -17.28
N ASP A 107 -9.79 4.74 -18.40
CA ASP A 107 -9.24 5.07 -19.71
C ASP A 107 -9.45 6.56 -20.01
N ARG A 108 -10.70 7.02 -19.88
CA ARG A 108 -11.02 8.43 -20.13
C ARG A 108 -10.23 9.35 -19.21
N TYR A 109 -10.15 9.05 -17.92
CA TYR A 109 -9.44 9.90 -16.95
C TYR A 109 -7.93 9.94 -17.19
N LEU A 110 -7.30 8.78 -17.38
CA LEU A 110 -5.87 8.68 -17.62
C LEU A 110 -5.48 9.23 -19.00
N SER A 111 -6.36 9.15 -20.00
CA SER A 111 -6.15 9.81 -21.30
C SER A 111 -6.11 11.33 -21.19
N ILE A 112 -6.93 11.95 -20.34
CA ILE A 112 -6.89 13.41 -20.12
C ILE A 112 -5.51 13.85 -19.65
N ILE A 113 -4.96 13.12 -18.67
CA ILE A 113 -3.66 13.42 -18.08
C ILE A 113 -2.54 13.09 -19.06
N ARG A 114 -2.62 11.95 -19.76
CA ARG A 114 -1.64 11.60 -20.79
C ARG A 114 -1.57 12.65 -21.91
N ASN A 115 -2.73 13.18 -22.32
CA ASN A 115 -2.83 14.16 -23.41
C ASN A 115 -2.40 15.56 -23.00
N SER A 116 -2.17 15.83 -21.70
CA SER A 116 -1.58 17.10 -21.25
C SER A 116 -0.07 17.17 -21.49
N ALA A 117 0.58 16.02 -21.73
CA ALA A 117 2.02 15.92 -21.93
C ALA A 117 2.40 16.06 -23.41
N GLY A 118 2.84 17.27 -23.80
CA GLY A 118 3.30 17.56 -25.16
C GLY A 118 4.83 17.58 -25.33
N GLU A 119 5.57 17.76 -24.25
CA GLU A 119 7.02 18.02 -24.28
C GLU A 119 7.84 16.78 -23.91
N GLU A 120 9.09 16.72 -24.37
CA GLU A 120 10.02 15.66 -23.94
C GLU A 120 10.47 15.89 -22.51
N PHE A 121 10.37 14.84 -21.70
CA PHE A 121 10.88 14.86 -20.34
C PHE A 121 12.41 14.95 -20.37
N HIS A 122 12.93 15.92 -19.62
CA HIS A 122 14.35 16.07 -19.36
C HIS A 122 14.52 16.31 -17.85
N PRO A 123 15.38 15.55 -17.18
CA PRO A 123 15.57 15.73 -15.74
C PRO A 123 16.27 17.06 -15.45
N THR A 124 15.75 17.78 -14.47
CA THR A 124 16.36 19.00 -13.94
C THR A 124 16.91 18.77 -12.53
N GLU A 125 17.67 19.73 -12.01
CA GLU A 125 18.12 19.67 -10.62
C GLU A 125 16.93 19.67 -9.64
N GLU A 126 15.89 20.46 -9.92
CA GLU A 126 14.67 20.49 -9.12
C GLU A 126 13.95 19.15 -9.12
N PHE A 127 13.84 18.50 -10.29
CA PHE A 127 13.30 17.15 -10.39
C PHE A 127 14.09 16.19 -9.51
N CYS A 128 15.42 16.20 -9.61
CA CYS A 128 16.28 15.29 -8.84
C CYS A 128 16.20 15.54 -7.33
N ASN A 129 16.01 16.78 -6.91
CA ASN A 129 15.84 17.13 -5.50
C ASN A 129 14.53 16.59 -4.90
N VAL A 130 13.47 16.47 -5.71
CA VAL A 130 12.14 16.03 -5.25
C VAL A 130 11.96 14.51 -5.42
N PHE A 131 12.34 13.97 -6.58
CA PHE A 131 12.05 12.58 -6.96
C PHE A 131 13.29 11.67 -6.97
N GLY A 132 14.48 12.21 -6.75
CA GLY A 132 15.73 11.46 -6.79
C GLY A 132 16.22 11.19 -8.21
N ALA A 133 16.94 10.08 -8.40
CA ALA A 133 17.54 9.74 -9.69
C ALA A 133 16.46 9.61 -10.80
N ALA A 134 16.77 10.20 -11.96
CA ALA A 134 15.84 10.22 -13.08
C ALA A 134 15.62 8.83 -13.69
N PRO A 135 14.37 8.52 -14.09
CA PRO A 135 14.09 7.32 -14.86
C PRO A 135 14.73 7.39 -16.26
N GLU A 136 15.32 6.28 -16.70
CA GLU A 136 15.96 6.15 -18.02
C GLU A 136 15.07 5.31 -18.97
N PHE A 137 13.87 5.81 -19.28
CA PHE A 137 13.01 5.18 -20.30
C PHE A 137 12.96 6.02 -21.58
N GLU A 138 12.73 5.37 -22.72
CA GLU A 138 12.62 6.06 -24.01
C GLU A 138 11.29 6.80 -24.14
N ASN A 139 11.28 7.90 -24.91
CA ASN A 139 10.08 8.65 -25.31
C ASN A 139 9.22 9.17 -24.14
N MET A 140 9.85 9.49 -23.01
CA MET A 140 9.16 10.04 -21.86
C MET A 140 8.67 11.46 -22.16
N LYS A 141 7.42 11.74 -21.78
CA LYS A 141 6.76 13.04 -21.98
C LYS A 141 6.40 13.69 -20.66
N SER A 142 6.36 15.01 -20.66
CA SER A 142 5.95 15.85 -19.54
C SER A 142 5.01 16.98 -20.00
N ALA A 143 4.23 17.50 -19.07
CA ALA A 143 3.51 18.75 -19.23
C ALA A 143 4.34 19.93 -18.67
N PRO A 144 4.14 21.17 -19.16
CA PRO A 144 4.84 22.35 -18.65
C PRO A 144 4.62 22.59 -17.15
N VAL A 145 3.42 22.24 -16.67
CA VAL A 145 3.05 22.25 -15.26
C VAL A 145 2.31 20.96 -14.95
N THR A 146 2.74 20.26 -13.90
CA THR A 146 2.21 18.94 -13.55
C THR A 146 1.82 18.90 -12.09
N ASP A 147 0.54 18.65 -11.82
CA ASP A 147 0.09 18.22 -10.49
C ASP A 147 0.25 16.70 -10.36
N ILE A 148 0.94 16.26 -9.32
CA ILE A 148 1.14 14.83 -9.06
C ILE A 148 0.09 14.25 -8.10
N ASP A 149 -0.75 15.09 -7.49
CA ASP A 149 -1.79 14.68 -6.54
C ASP A 149 -3.19 14.57 -7.18
N MET A 150 -3.21 14.25 -8.47
CA MET A 150 -4.41 13.95 -9.26
C MET A 150 -5.03 12.57 -8.92
N VAL A 151 -4.92 12.13 -7.67
CA VAL A 151 -5.51 10.86 -7.21
C VAL A 151 -7.04 10.92 -7.27
N LEU A 152 -7.68 9.77 -7.44
CA LEU A 152 -9.13 9.68 -7.73
C LEU A 152 -10.00 10.28 -6.62
N ASN A 153 -9.53 10.24 -5.37
CA ASN A 153 -10.20 10.87 -4.23
C ASN A 153 -10.19 12.42 -4.27
N ASN A 154 -9.24 13.02 -5.00
CA ASN A 154 -9.14 14.47 -5.19
C ASN A 154 -9.95 14.96 -6.41
N ILE A 155 -10.74 14.09 -7.03
CA ILE A 155 -11.61 14.44 -8.16
C ILE A 155 -13.07 14.38 -7.70
N ILE A 156 -13.74 15.53 -7.63
CA ILE A 156 -15.18 15.59 -7.36
C ILE A 156 -15.96 15.55 -8.67
N VAL A 157 -16.91 14.63 -8.75
CA VAL A 157 -17.83 14.45 -9.87
C VAL A 157 -19.07 15.32 -9.66
N CYS A 158 -18.99 16.56 -10.11
CA CYS A 158 -20.11 17.51 -10.15
C CYS A 158 -19.98 18.41 -11.40
N ASP A 159 -20.95 18.33 -12.32
CA ASP A 159 -20.87 19.01 -13.62
C ASP A 159 -19.56 18.72 -14.39
N GLY A 160 -19.14 17.46 -14.41
CA GLY A 160 -17.85 17.02 -14.94
C GLY A 160 -16.91 16.57 -13.83
N TRP A 161 -15.61 16.51 -14.14
CA TRP A 161 -14.56 16.14 -13.18
C TRP A 161 -13.83 17.38 -12.72
N ASN A 162 -13.73 17.58 -11.40
CA ASN A 162 -13.11 18.76 -10.80
C ASN A 162 -11.97 18.33 -9.88
N LEU A 163 -10.74 18.76 -10.18
CA LEU A 163 -9.58 18.58 -9.31
C LEU A 163 -9.65 19.59 -8.16
N ILE A 164 -9.82 19.10 -6.94
CA ILE A 164 -10.01 19.95 -5.74
C ILE A 164 -8.73 20.21 -4.96
N ASP A 165 -7.71 19.37 -5.15
CA ASP A 165 -6.41 19.54 -4.53
C ASP A 165 -5.32 19.52 -5.61
N TYR A 166 -4.55 20.59 -5.66
CA TYR A 166 -3.47 20.81 -6.61
C TYR A 166 -2.32 21.53 -5.89
N GLU A 167 -2.11 21.14 -4.64
CA GLU A 167 -1.03 21.63 -3.78
C GLU A 167 0.34 21.14 -4.25
N TRP A 168 0.40 19.93 -4.82
CA TRP A 168 1.62 19.27 -5.26
C TRP A 168 1.80 19.40 -6.76
N THR A 169 1.77 20.65 -7.20
CA THR A 169 1.99 21.05 -8.58
C THR A 169 3.38 21.65 -8.74
N PHE A 170 4.04 21.25 -9.82
CA PHE A 170 5.41 21.66 -10.14
C PHE A 170 5.48 22.19 -11.57
N ASP A 171 6.37 23.18 -11.77
CA ASP A 171 6.66 23.83 -13.04
C ASP A 171 7.99 23.37 -13.66
N PHE A 172 8.49 22.21 -13.23
CA PHE A 172 9.58 21.48 -13.86
C PHE A 172 9.06 20.18 -14.50
N PRO A 173 9.76 19.63 -15.51
CA PRO A 173 9.35 18.40 -16.19
C PRO A 173 9.18 17.22 -15.23
N ILE A 174 8.00 16.59 -15.24
CA ILE A 174 7.72 15.33 -14.54
C ILE A 174 7.19 14.33 -15.55
N PRO A 175 7.66 13.06 -15.54
CA PRO A 175 7.14 12.05 -16.43
C PRO A 175 5.63 11.85 -16.24
N VAL A 176 4.84 12.01 -17.30
CA VAL A 176 3.38 11.84 -17.19
C VAL A 176 2.99 10.43 -16.75
N GLU A 177 3.76 9.42 -17.16
CA GLU A 177 3.56 8.03 -16.74
C GLU A 177 3.75 7.82 -15.23
N TYR A 178 4.57 8.65 -14.56
CA TYR A 178 4.68 8.63 -13.10
C TYR A 178 3.39 9.12 -12.43
N VAL A 179 2.72 10.14 -13.00
CA VAL A 179 1.40 10.59 -12.54
C VAL A 179 0.35 9.50 -12.71
N LEU A 180 0.32 8.85 -13.88
CA LEU A 180 -0.59 7.71 -14.14
C LEU A 180 -0.32 6.56 -13.16
N TYR A 181 0.94 6.26 -12.89
CA TYR A 181 1.33 5.27 -11.88
C TYR A 181 0.79 5.63 -10.50
N ARG A 182 0.97 6.88 -10.05
CA ARG A 182 0.46 7.34 -8.74
C ARG A 182 -1.05 7.15 -8.63
N ILE A 183 -1.81 7.55 -9.64
CA ILE A 183 -3.27 7.42 -9.66
C ILE A 183 -3.69 5.96 -9.49
N LEU A 184 -3.09 5.07 -10.26
CA LEU A 184 -3.38 3.64 -10.20
C LEU A 184 -2.93 3.02 -8.86
N HIS A 185 -1.75 3.39 -8.37
CA HIS A 185 -1.17 2.88 -7.13
C HIS A 185 -2.02 3.26 -5.92
N TYR A 186 -2.35 4.54 -5.76
CA TYR A 186 -3.17 5.02 -4.64
C TYR A 186 -4.60 4.47 -4.67
N TYR A 187 -5.16 4.20 -5.86
CA TYR A 187 -6.47 3.57 -5.93
C TYR A 187 -6.40 2.06 -5.65
N PHE A 188 -5.57 1.31 -6.37
CA PHE A 188 -5.66 -0.15 -6.37
C PHE A 188 -4.95 -0.85 -5.22
N GLU A 189 -3.91 -0.27 -4.64
CA GLU A 189 -3.11 -0.94 -3.59
C GLU A 189 -3.66 -0.70 -2.17
N THR A 190 -4.79 -0.02 -2.03
CA THR A 190 -5.38 0.32 -0.72
C THR A 190 -6.32 -0.75 -0.16
N THR A 191 -6.98 -1.56 -1.01
CA THR A 191 -7.90 -2.61 -0.56
C THR A 191 -7.72 -3.91 -1.35
N GLY A 192 -8.01 -5.05 -0.71
CA GLY A 192 -7.90 -6.37 -1.36
C GLY A 192 -8.80 -6.51 -2.59
N ALA A 193 -10.04 -6.03 -2.52
CA ALA A 193 -10.98 -6.08 -3.64
C ALA A 193 -10.49 -5.28 -4.85
N ARG A 194 -9.93 -4.08 -4.62
CA ARG A 194 -9.32 -3.28 -5.69
C ARG A 194 -8.08 -4.00 -6.26
N ASN A 195 -7.23 -4.56 -5.40
CA ASN A 195 -6.02 -5.28 -5.82
C ASN A 195 -6.31 -6.52 -6.66
N GLU A 196 -7.37 -7.27 -6.37
CA GLU A 196 -7.81 -8.40 -7.18
C GLU A 196 -8.15 -7.96 -8.61
N VAL A 197 -8.96 -6.90 -8.76
CA VAL A 197 -9.33 -6.34 -10.07
C VAL A 197 -8.09 -5.86 -10.83
N LEU A 198 -7.16 -5.19 -10.16
CA LEU A 198 -5.90 -4.74 -10.72
C LEU A 198 -5.10 -5.89 -11.36
N LEU A 199 -4.95 -6.99 -10.63
CA LEU A 199 -4.18 -8.16 -11.05
C LEU A 199 -4.86 -8.93 -12.17
N GLU A 200 -6.17 -9.17 -12.06
CA GLU A 200 -6.94 -9.92 -13.06
C GLU A 200 -6.99 -9.19 -14.41
N ARG A 201 -7.18 -7.87 -14.39
CA ARG A 201 -7.35 -7.04 -15.58
C ARG A 201 -6.04 -6.47 -16.15
N LYS A 202 -4.91 -6.65 -15.46
CA LYS A 202 -3.58 -6.15 -15.89
C LYS A 202 -3.61 -4.64 -16.21
N ILE A 203 -4.20 -3.86 -15.32
CA ILE A 203 -4.50 -2.45 -15.57
C ILE A 203 -3.22 -1.64 -15.80
N TYR A 204 -2.16 -1.88 -15.03
CA TYR A 204 -0.86 -1.23 -15.26
C TYR A 204 -0.32 -1.45 -16.68
N GLU A 205 -0.37 -2.69 -17.15
CA GLU A 205 0.14 -3.07 -18.47
C GLU A 205 -0.67 -2.42 -19.60
N ARG A 206 -2.00 -2.28 -19.46
CA ARG A 206 -2.86 -1.55 -20.40
C ARG A 206 -2.43 -0.09 -20.57
N PHE A 207 -1.94 0.54 -19.50
CA PHE A 207 -1.43 1.91 -19.54
C PHE A 207 0.07 2.00 -19.84
N GLY A 208 0.73 0.90 -20.22
CA GLY A 208 2.15 0.90 -20.60
C GLY A 208 3.11 0.99 -19.43
N ILE A 209 2.63 0.69 -18.21
CA ILE A 209 3.42 0.74 -16.97
C ILE A 209 3.88 -0.69 -16.64
N SER A 210 5.08 -1.03 -17.09
CA SER A 210 5.68 -2.35 -16.84
C SER A 210 6.07 -2.56 -15.38
N LYS A 211 6.49 -3.77 -15.01
CA LYS A 211 7.01 -4.06 -13.66
C LYS A 211 8.28 -3.25 -13.36
N GLU A 212 9.13 -3.08 -14.36
CA GLU A 212 10.37 -2.31 -14.28
C GLU A 212 10.05 -0.83 -14.03
N LYS A 213 9.10 -0.25 -14.79
CA LYS A 213 8.62 1.12 -14.57
C LYS A 213 8.04 1.29 -13.16
N ARG A 214 7.22 0.35 -12.68
CA ARG A 214 6.66 0.39 -11.33
C ARG A 214 7.74 0.44 -10.24
N ALA A 215 8.80 -0.35 -10.36
CA ALA A 215 9.89 -0.34 -9.38
C ALA A 215 10.60 1.02 -9.32
N VAL A 216 10.85 1.64 -10.48
CA VAL A 216 11.46 2.97 -10.56
C VAL A 216 10.52 4.05 -10.00
N TYR A 217 9.24 4.01 -10.38
CA TYR A 217 8.24 4.97 -9.89
C TYR A 217 7.94 4.82 -8.40
N ALA A 218 8.00 3.61 -7.84
CA ALA A 218 7.95 3.40 -6.40
C ALA A 218 9.15 4.04 -5.68
N GLY A 219 10.34 3.99 -6.30
CA GLY A 219 11.52 4.72 -5.81
C GLY A 219 11.33 6.24 -5.83
N MET A 220 10.79 6.77 -6.94
CA MET A 220 10.43 8.19 -7.05
C MET A 220 9.40 8.60 -5.99
N GLU A 221 8.38 7.77 -5.77
CA GLU A 221 7.37 7.98 -4.73
C GLU A 221 8.00 8.06 -3.34
N ASN A 222 8.88 7.12 -3.02
CA ASN A 222 9.58 7.13 -1.74
C ASN A 222 10.41 8.40 -1.55
N ASN A 223 11.13 8.87 -2.57
CA ASN A 223 11.87 10.12 -2.51
C ASN A 223 10.96 11.32 -2.30
N PHE A 224 9.81 11.37 -3.00
CA PHE A 224 8.82 12.41 -2.80
C PHE A 224 8.25 12.42 -1.37
N GLN A 225 7.95 11.25 -0.79
CA GLN A 225 7.51 11.16 0.60
C GLN A 225 8.59 11.65 1.58
N GLN A 226 9.87 11.36 1.33
CA GLN A 226 10.97 11.92 2.13
C GLN A 226 11.11 13.43 1.94
N TYR A 227 10.90 13.93 0.72
CA TYR A 227 10.89 15.36 0.40
C TYR A 227 9.77 16.10 1.13
N ILE A 228 8.59 15.51 1.30
CA ILE A 228 7.51 16.12 2.10
C ILE A 228 7.91 16.24 3.59
N ILE A 229 8.67 15.26 4.09
CA ILE A 229 9.00 15.16 5.51
C ILE A 229 10.19 16.04 5.88
N GLN A 230 11.23 16.15 5.03
CA GLN A 230 12.46 16.95 5.25
C GLN A 230 13.06 16.83 6.67
N GLY A 231 13.14 15.62 7.22
CA GLY A 231 13.69 15.41 8.57
C GLY A 231 12.75 15.78 9.73
N TYR A 232 11.51 16.19 9.45
CA TYR A 232 10.44 16.14 10.44
C TYR A 232 10.21 14.68 10.86
N GLU A 233 9.88 14.42 12.13
CA GLU A 233 9.53 13.08 12.58
C GLU A 233 8.03 13.03 12.87
N PRO A 234 7.21 12.51 11.94
CA PRO A 234 5.77 12.38 12.16
C PRO A 234 5.46 11.58 13.42
N LEU A 235 4.37 11.93 14.10
CA LEU A 235 3.97 11.26 15.35
C LEU A 235 3.84 9.74 15.15
N ARG A 236 3.30 9.30 14.00
CA ARG A 236 3.25 7.88 13.60
C ARG A 236 4.61 7.15 13.66
N MET A 237 5.70 7.85 13.33
CA MET A 237 7.06 7.28 13.39
C MET A 237 7.58 7.23 14.83
N LEU A 238 7.20 8.20 15.66
CA LEU A 238 7.54 8.23 17.08
C LEU A 238 6.87 7.10 17.86
N TYR A 239 5.65 6.70 17.48
CA TYR A 239 4.91 5.63 18.18
C TYR A 239 5.76 4.37 18.36
N HIS A 240 6.47 3.91 17.32
CA HIS A 240 7.34 2.73 17.41
C HIS A 240 8.52 2.89 18.38
N ARG A 241 8.97 4.13 18.64
CA ARG A 241 10.10 4.44 19.53
C ARG A 241 9.67 4.66 20.98
N ILE A 242 8.46 5.17 21.20
CA ILE A 242 7.95 5.56 22.53
C ILE A 242 7.04 4.50 23.17
N THR A 243 6.51 3.56 22.38
CA THR A 243 5.75 2.42 22.89
C THR A 243 6.68 1.22 23.14
N PRO A 244 6.42 0.36 24.15
CA PRO A 244 7.21 -0.85 24.42
C PRO A 244 7.15 -1.94 23.33
N GLY A 245 6.83 -1.58 22.09
CA GLY A 245 6.60 -2.47 20.95
C GLY A 245 5.11 -2.63 20.67
N VAL A 246 4.73 -2.47 19.40
CA VAL A 246 3.43 -2.90 18.89
C VAL A 246 3.63 -4.30 18.37
N ILE A 247 2.98 -5.30 18.97
CA ILE A 247 2.88 -6.62 18.36
C ILE A 247 1.77 -6.53 17.33
N SER A 248 2.08 -6.75 16.06
CA SER A 248 1.05 -6.80 15.02
C SER A 248 0.07 -7.94 15.31
N VAL A 249 -1.19 -7.81 14.86
CA VAL A 249 -2.17 -8.91 15.02
C VAL A 249 -1.65 -10.20 14.36
N GLY A 250 -0.90 -10.08 13.26
CA GLY A 250 -0.23 -11.20 12.61
C GLY A 250 0.79 -11.88 13.52
N GLU A 251 1.74 -11.12 14.09
CA GLU A 251 2.74 -11.64 15.02
C GLU A 251 2.12 -12.19 16.31
N ALA A 252 1.06 -11.56 16.82
CA ALA A 252 0.33 -12.04 17.99
C ALA A 252 -0.37 -13.38 17.67
N LEU A 253 -1.00 -13.49 16.49
CA LEU A 253 -1.60 -14.72 16.01
C LEU A 253 -0.57 -15.80 15.73
N GLU A 254 0.60 -15.45 15.20
CA GLU A 254 1.68 -16.39 14.91
C GLU A 254 2.34 -16.89 16.20
N ALA A 255 2.61 -16.00 17.16
CA ALA A 255 3.05 -16.36 18.50
C ALA A 255 2.03 -17.25 19.22
N TYR A 256 0.73 -16.93 19.11
CA TYR A 256 -0.35 -17.76 19.64
C TYR A 256 -0.43 -19.12 18.93
N ARG A 257 -0.34 -19.18 17.60
CA ARG A 257 -0.33 -20.42 16.80
C ARG A 257 0.88 -21.29 17.12
N CYS A 258 2.06 -20.72 17.28
CA CYS A 258 3.27 -21.41 17.71
C CYS A 258 3.15 -21.99 19.14
N GLN A 259 2.30 -21.42 19.98
CA GLN A 259 1.98 -21.94 21.31
C GLN A 259 0.83 -22.96 21.31
N THR A 260 -0.06 -22.95 20.31
CA THR A 260 -1.31 -23.74 20.31
C THR A 260 -1.37 -24.90 19.32
N TRP A 261 -0.59 -24.90 18.24
CA TRP A 261 -0.55 -26.00 17.28
C TRP A 261 0.66 -26.91 17.45
N GLY A 262 0.39 -28.21 17.41
CA GLY A 262 1.24 -29.30 17.90
C GLY A 262 2.69 -29.22 17.43
N LYS A 263 3.60 -29.16 18.39
CA LYS A 263 5.03 -29.37 18.15
C LYS A 263 5.26 -30.87 18.02
N LEU A 264 5.94 -31.28 16.95
CA LEU A 264 6.43 -32.64 16.85
C LEU A 264 7.65 -32.77 17.77
N GLN A 265 7.59 -33.66 18.74
CA GLN A 265 8.76 -34.06 19.52
C GLN A 265 9.34 -35.34 18.95
N VAL A 266 10.65 -35.35 18.71
CA VAL A 266 11.38 -36.53 18.23
C VAL A 266 12.32 -36.99 19.32
N PHE A 267 12.21 -38.25 19.72
CA PHE A 267 13.08 -38.90 20.69
C PHE A 267 13.99 -39.90 19.99
N TRP A 268 15.22 -40.04 20.47
CA TRP A 268 16.16 -41.07 20.03
C TRP A 268 16.78 -41.77 21.24
N SER A 269 17.15 -43.05 21.05
CA SER A 269 17.80 -43.82 22.11
C SER A 269 18.76 -44.86 21.55
N CYS A 270 19.92 -45.03 22.20
CA CYS A 270 20.91 -46.07 21.90
C CYS A 270 20.64 -47.38 22.65
N ASP A 271 20.01 -47.31 23.82
CA ASP A 271 19.74 -48.42 24.73
C ASP A 271 18.26 -48.84 24.76
N GLY A 272 17.42 -48.21 23.94
CA GLY A 272 15.98 -48.42 23.87
C GLY A 272 15.17 -47.69 24.94
N VAL A 273 15.81 -47.01 25.90
CA VAL A 273 15.14 -46.20 26.92
C VAL A 273 14.94 -44.78 26.41
N ILE A 274 13.68 -44.34 26.33
CA ILE A 274 13.31 -42.97 25.94
C ILE A 274 13.51 -42.02 27.12
N ARG A 275 14.18 -40.88 26.87
CA ARG A 275 14.47 -39.85 27.88
C ARG A 275 14.20 -38.47 27.32
N GLU A 276 13.68 -37.56 28.13
CA GLU A 276 13.38 -36.17 27.72
C GLU A 276 14.62 -35.41 27.23
N LYS A 277 15.77 -35.63 27.87
CA LYS A 277 17.04 -35.01 27.45
C LYS A 277 17.52 -35.45 26.06
N ASP A 278 17.04 -36.61 25.60
CA ASP A 278 17.39 -37.21 24.31
C ASP A 278 16.22 -37.01 23.33
N SER A 279 15.73 -35.75 23.28
CA SER A 279 14.59 -35.34 22.46
C SER A 279 14.77 -33.93 21.88
N ARG A 280 14.02 -33.64 20.81
CA ARG A 280 13.98 -32.31 20.18
C ARG A 280 12.60 -31.99 19.64
N PHE A 281 12.17 -30.74 19.83
CA PHE A 281 10.92 -30.23 19.28
C PHE A 281 11.12 -29.59 17.90
N PHE A 282 10.12 -29.78 17.04
CA PHE A 282 10.00 -29.18 15.72
C PHE A 282 8.64 -28.51 15.58
N SER A 283 8.65 -27.22 15.26
CA SER A 283 7.45 -26.44 14.99
C SER A 283 7.12 -26.43 13.50
N PRO A 284 5.84 -26.39 13.11
CA PRO A 284 5.46 -26.28 11.70
C PRO A 284 5.82 -24.91 11.14
N ALA A 285 6.51 -24.87 9.99
CA ALA A 285 6.97 -23.62 9.37
C ALA A 285 5.83 -22.80 8.74
N ASP A 286 4.75 -23.46 8.32
CA ASP A 286 3.55 -22.86 7.70
C ASP A 286 2.32 -22.94 8.62
N GLY A 287 2.54 -23.23 9.90
CA GLY A 287 1.49 -23.46 10.89
C GLY A 287 0.71 -24.77 10.73
N LYS A 288 1.05 -25.65 9.78
CA LYS A 288 0.34 -26.93 9.56
C LYS A 288 1.26 -28.14 9.34
N ASN A 289 2.38 -27.98 8.66
CA ASN A 289 3.27 -29.05 8.24
C ASN A 289 4.62 -28.93 8.95
N VAL A 290 5.06 -30.05 9.53
CA VAL A 290 6.42 -30.18 10.08
C VAL A 290 7.29 -30.93 9.08
N VAL A 291 8.44 -30.35 8.73
CA VAL A 291 9.49 -31.00 7.93
C VAL A 291 10.79 -30.88 8.71
N CYS A 292 11.39 -32.01 9.05
CA CYS A 292 12.63 -32.06 9.81
C CYS A 292 13.56 -33.15 9.28
N SER A 293 14.87 -32.93 9.42
CA SER A 293 15.93 -33.91 9.16
C SER A 293 16.87 -33.93 10.35
N MET A 294 17.31 -35.12 10.75
CA MET A 294 18.22 -35.32 11.88
C MET A 294 19.25 -36.38 11.52
N GLU A 295 20.47 -36.15 11.99
CA GLU A 295 21.57 -37.12 11.96
C GLU A 295 21.93 -37.48 13.39
N PHE A 296 22.22 -38.76 13.63
CA PHE A 296 22.57 -39.30 14.93
C PHE A 296 23.87 -40.07 14.80
N GLU A 297 24.78 -39.97 15.76
CA GLU A 297 26.01 -40.77 15.79
C GLU A 297 25.70 -42.27 15.96
N ALA A 298 24.75 -42.59 16.82
CA ALA A 298 24.16 -43.92 16.98
C ALA A 298 22.73 -43.78 17.50
N ALA A 299 21.78 -44.54 16.95
CA ALA A 299 20.42 -44.64 17.45
C ALA A 299 19.87 -46.05 17.19
N GLY A 300 19.45 -46.73 18.26
CA GLY A 300 18.79 -48.04 18.18
C GLY A 300 17.26 -47.92 18.02
N SER A 301 16.66 -46.82 18.46
CA SER A 301 15.23 -46.56 18.32
C SER A 301 14.92 -45.07 18.19
N ILE A 302 13.89 -44.74 17.40
CA ILE A 302 13.36 -43.39 17.22
C ILE A 302 11.86 -43.41 17.54
N ARG A 303 11.38 -42.44 18.33
CA ARG A 303 9.95 -42.23 18.61
C ARG A 303 9.54 -40.83 18.16
N LEU A 304 8.40 -40.74 17.49
CA LEU A 304 7.77 -39.50 17.07
C LEU A 304 6.55 -39.25 17.95
N ASP A 305 6.49 -38.07 18.57
CA ASP A 305 5.33 -37.62 19.34
C ASP A 305 4.72 -36.39 18.65
N PRO A 306 3.59 -36.54 17.94
CA PRO A 306 3.02 -35.48 17.13
C PRO A 306 2.37 -34.35 17.94
N GLY A 307 2.20 -34.53 19.25
CA GLY A 307 1.74 -33.50 20.17
C GLY A 307 1.20 -34.07 21.48
N GLU A 308 1.09 -33.21 22.49
CA GLU A 308 0.66 -33.57 23.85
C GLU A 308 -0.87 -33.65 24.04
N ARG A 309 -1.64 -33.62 22.94
CA ARG A 309 -3.11 -33.60 22.94
C ARG A 309 -3.66 -34.57 21.89
N PRO A 310 -4.94 -35.00 22.04
CA PRO A 310 -5.60 -35.80 21.02
C PRO A 310 -5.52 -35.09 19.66
N CYS A 311 -4.96 -35.76 18.66
CA CYS A 311 -4.64 -35.15 17.38
C CYS A 311 -4.72 -36.14 16.22
N MET A 312 -4.84 -35.59 15.01
CA MET A 312 -4.80 -36.35 13.77
C MET A 312 -3.56 -35.94 12.97
N VAL A 313 -2.80 -36.92 12.52
CA VAL A 313 -1.50 -36.73 11.87
C VAL A 313 -1.52 -37.44 10.53
N LYS A 314 -1.04 -36.75 9.49
CA LYS A 314 -0.81 -37.36 8.18
C LYS A 314 0.67 -37.43 7.89
N ILE A 315 1.23 -38.64 7.96
CA ILE A 315 2.63 -38.89 7.58
C ILE A 315 2.70 -38.91 6.05
N ARG A 316 3.21 -37.84 5.45
CA ARG A 316 3.42 -37.77 3.99
C ARG A 316 4.67 -38.52 3.55
N ARG A 317 5.75 -38.41 4.32
CA ARG A 317 7.04 -39.05 4.06
C ARG A 317 7.81 -39.21 5.37
N PHE A 318 8.35 -40.40 5.59
CA PHE A 318 9.26 -40.69 6.68
C PHE A 318 10.39 -41.58 6.13
N CYS A 319 11.64 -41.16 6.31
CA CYS A 319 12.80 -41.84 5.75
C CYS A 319 13.89 -42.00 6.82
N VAL A 320 14.48 -43.19 6.89
CA VAL A 320 15.62 -43.49 7.76
C VAL A 320 16.71 -44.11 6.90
N ASN A 321 17.93 -43.55 6.93
CA ASN A 321 19.08 -44.00 6.13
C ASN A 321 18.75 -44.19 4.64
N GLY A 322 18.00 -43.24 4.06
CA GLY A 322 17.58 -43.27 2.66
C GLY A 322 16.43 -44.22 2.33
N LYS A 323 15.99 -45.06 3.27
CA LYS A 323 14.84 -45.97 3.09
C LYS A 323 13.55 -45.31 3.59
N GLN A 324 12.51 -45.31 2.75
CA GLN A 324 11.19 -44.86 3.17
C GLN A 324 10.56 -45.89 4.11
N ILE A 325 10.06 -45.42 5.24
CA ILE A 325 9.41 -46.22 6.27
C ILE A 325 7.90 -45.95 6.17
N ALA A 326 7.14 -47.02 5.95
CA ALA A 326 5.69 -46.96 5.92
C ALA A 326 5.14 -47.09 7.37
N PRO A 327 3.98 -46.50 7.70
CA PRO A 327 3.39 -46.58 9.03
C PRO A 327 3.24 -48.02 9.55
N GLU A 328 2.99 -48.98 8.66
CA GLU A 328 2.82 -50.40 8.98
C GLU A 328 4.12 -51.06 9.48
N MET A 329 5.27 -50.42 9.25
CA MET A 329 6.59 -50.85 9.71
C MET A 329 6.95 -50.29 11.10
N CYS A 330 6.07 -49.48 11.69
CA CYS A 330 6.27 -48.82 12.96
C CYS A 330 5.32 -49.37 14.03
N THR A 331 5.74 -49.34 15.29
CA THR A 331 4.83 -49.50 16.41
C THR A 331 4.06 -48.18 16.60
N ILE A 332 2.74 -48.23 16.54
CA ILE A 332 1.85 -47.06 16.64
C ILE A 332 0.91 -47.24 17.83
N ASN A 333 0.83 -46.25 18.70
CA ASN A 333 -0.05 -46.21 19.88
C ASN A 333 -1.39 -45.48 19.61
N GLY A 334 -1.77 -45.36 18.34
CA GLY A 334 -2.98 -44.68 17.86
C GLY A 334 -3.69 -45.51 16.79
N LYS A 335 -4.84 -45.02 16.29
CA LYS A 335 -5.65 -45.69 15.26
C LYS A 335 -5.14 -45.32 13.87
N ASN A 336 -4.71 -46.31 13.09
CA ASN A 336 -4.35 -46.11 11.68
C ASN A 336 -5.62 -46.16 10.81
N LEU A 337 -5.91 -45.06 10.12
CA LEU A 337 -7.06 -44.93 9.21
C LEU A 337 -6.69 -45.19 7.73
N GLY A 338 -5.44 -45.55 7.45
CA GLY A 338 -4.92 -45.78 6.10
C GLY A 338 -4.36 -44.50 5.44
N ASN A 339 -3.63 -44.68 4.33
CA ASN A 339 -3.01 -43.59 3.56
C ASN A 339 -2.12 -42.64 4.39
N GLY A 340 -1.46 -43.18 5.42
CA GLY A 340 -0.60 -42.42 6.33
C GLY A 340 -1.33 -41.54 7.34
N LEU A 341 -2.66 -41.66 7.47
CA LEU A 341 -3.47 -40.91 8.43
C LEU A 341 -3.62 -41.68 9.75
N LEU A 342 -3.17 -41.08 10.84
CA LEU A 342 -3.18 -41.63 12.19
C LEU A 342 -3.99 -40.71 13.11
N ILE A 343 -4.79 -41.30 14.00
CA ILE A 343 -5.49 -40.58 15.08
C ILE A 343 -4.94 -41.04 16.42
N PHE A 344 -4.59 -40.07 17.26
CA PHE A 344 -4.18 -40.25 18.64
C PHE A 344 -5.26 -39.63 19.52
N GLU A 345 -5.84 -40.43 20.42
CA GLU A 345 -6.92 -40.04 21.34
C GLU A 345 -6.39 -39.73 22.74
#